data_AF-A0A926RR33-F1
#
_entry.id   AF-A0A926RR33-F1
#
_cell.length_a   1.000
_cell.length_b   1.000
_cell.length_c   1.000
_cell.angle_alpha   90.00
_cell.angle_beta   90.00
_cell.angle_gamma   90.00
#
_symmetry.space_group_name_H-M   'P 1'
#
loop_
_entity.id
_entity.type
_entity.pdbx_description
1 polymer ?
#
loop_
_entity_poly.entity_id
_entity_poly.type
_entity_poly.pdbx_seq_one_letter_code
_entity_poly.pdbx_strand_id
1 'polypeptide(L)'
;MKKIKTILLYFILITFLHSCGGASDAAKVLKNEKITNTDEFLVKKRDPLILPPEYDTLPAPHSKNKSKKTDRNEINKILNLPDQPTSAATGSSSVEESIMKNIRK
;
A
#
# COMPACT_ATOMS: atom_id res chain seq x y z
N MET A 1 15.52 -45.52 36.47
CA MET A 1 15.59 -44.39 35.51
C MET A 1 16.15 -44.75 34.14
N LYS A 2 17.18 -45.60 33.99
CA LYS A 2 17.75 -45.96 32.67
C LYS A 2 16.73 -46.62 31.73
N LYS A 3 15.94 -47.59 32.22
CA LYS A 3 14.90 -48.29 31.43
C LYS A 3 13.82 -47.36 30.87
N ILE A 4 13.38 -46.37 31.66
CA ILE A 4 12.40 -45.35 31.24
C ILE A 4 12.99 -44.44 30.15
N LYS A 5 14.25 -44.01 30.30
CA LYS A 5 14.96 -43.24 29.27
C LYS A 5 15.10 -44.03 27.96
N THR A 6 15.40 -45.33 28.04
CA THR A 6 15.45 -46.22 26.88
C THR A 6 14.09 -46.37 26.21
N ILE A 7 13.00 -46.53 26.97
CA ILE A 7 11.63 -46.59 26.42
C ILE A 7 11.25 -45.28 25.74
N LEU A 8 11.58 -44.14 26.36
CA LEU A 8 11.31 -42.82 25.81
C LEU A 8 12.10 -42.56 24.51
N LEU A 9 13.34 -43.05 24.43
CA LEU A 9 14.14 -43.03 23.20
C LEU A 9 13.46 -43.80 22.06
N TYR A 10 12.97 -45.02 22.33
CA TYR A 10 12.27 -45.82 21.33
C TYR A 10 10.96 -45.17 20.88
N PHE A 11 10.22 -44.55 21.81
CA PHE A 11 8.98 -43.84 21.49
C PHE A 11 9.25 -42.66 20.53
N ILE A 12 10.28 -41.86 20.80
CA ILE A 12 10.70 -40.75 19.93
C ILE A 12 11.15 -41.27 18.56
N LEU A 13 11.87 -42.38 18.51
CA LEU A 13 12.32 -42.95 17.24
C LEU A 13 11.12 -43.36 16.37
N ILE A 14 10.15 -44.08 16.94
CA ILE A 14 8.97 -44.55 16.21
C ILE A 14 8.14 -43.38 15.66
N THR A 15 7.93 -42.32 16.44
CA THR A 15 7.19 -41.14 15.96
C THR A 15 7.94 -40.42 14.83
N PHE A 16 9.27 -40.40 14.88
CA PHE A 16 10.09 -39.83 13.80
C PHE A 16 9.98 -40.64 12.50
N LEU A 17 9.93 -41.97 12.58
CA LEU A 17 9.72 -42.83 11.41
C LEU A 17 8.33 -42.66 10.79
N HIS A 18 7.29 -42.39 11.59
CA HIS A 18 5.93 -42.14 11.08
C HIS A 18 5.73 -40.74 10.47
N SER A 19 6.59 -39.78 10.80
CA SER A 19 6.47 -38.41 10.28
C SER A 19 7.15 -38.18 8.93
N CYS A 20 7.90 -39.16 8.42
CA CYS A 20 8.48 -39.08 7.09
C CYS A 20 7.37 -39.33 6.04
N GLY A 21 7.25 -38.45 5.04
CA GLY A 21 6.38 -38.69 3.88
C GLY A 21 6.67 -40.08 3.32
N GLY A 22 5.63 -40.87 3.03
CA GLY A 22 5.76 -42.29 2.75
C GLY A 22 6.88 -42.60 1.74
N ALA A 23 7.52 -43.76 1.85
CA ALA A 23 8.67 -44.14 1.02
C ALA A 23 8.43 -44.02 -0.51
N SER A 24 7.16 -44.11 -0.94
CA SER A 24 6.75 -43.87 -2.32
C SER A 24 7.00 -42.43 -2.79
N ASP A 25 6.85 -41.44 -1.92
CA ASP A 25 7.05 -40.02 -2.25
C ASP A 25 8.54 -39.70 -2.39
N ALA A 26 9.37 -40.22 -1.47
CA ALA A 26 10.82 -40.14 -1.60
C ALA A 26 11.33 -40.81 -2.89
N ALA A 27 10.74 -41.95 -3.28
CA ALA A 27 11.10 -42.64 -4.52
C ALA A 27 10.74 -41.83 -5.78
N LYS A 28 9.61 -41.11 -5.78
CA LYS A 28 9.21 -40.22 -6.88
C LYS A 28 10.20 -39.09 -7.08
N VAL A 29 10.65 -38.45 -5.98
CA VAL A 29 11.66 -37.38 -6.03
C VAL A 29 12.99 -37.91 -6.57
N LEU A 30 13.49 -39.05 -6.07
CA LEU A 30 14.76 -39.62 -6.53
C LEU A 30 14.74 -40.06 -8.00
N LYS A 31 13.57 -40.47 -8.50
CA LYS A 31 13.37 -40.83 -9.90
C LYS A 31 13.05 -39.64 -10.81
N ASN A 32 12.98 -38.42 -10.26
CA ASN A 32 12.48 -37.23 -10.94
C ASN A 32 11.14 -37.49 -11.65
N GLU A 33 10.26 -38.27 -11.01
CA GLU A 33 8.95 -38.57 -11.55
C GLU A 33 8.09 -37.31 -11.52
N LYS A 34 7.41 -37.01 -12.64
CA LYS A 34 6.53 -35.85 -12.72
C LYS A 34 5.37 -36.02 -11.72
N ILE A 35 5.34 -35.17 -10.70
CA ILE A 35 4.22 -35.11 -9.76
C ILE A 35 3.01 -34.54 -10.53
N THR A 36 2.00 -35.37 -10.78
CA THR A 36 0.76 -34.93 -11.44
C THR A 36 -0.16 -34.29 -10.41
N ASN A 37 0.16 -33.07 -9.97
CA ASN A 37 -0.80 -32.24 -9.26
C ASN A 37 -1.73 -31.57 -10.29
N THR A 38 -3.03 -31.73 -10.09
CA THR A 38 -4.07 -31.34 -11.05
C THR A 38 -4.37 -29.84 -11.03
N ASP A 39 -3.95 -29.11 -9.98
CA ASP A 39 -4.36 -27.73 -9.66
C ASP A 39 -3.23 -26.68 -9.73
N GLU A 40 -2.17 -26.94 -10.50
CA GLU A 40 -1.12 -25.92 -10.71
C GLU A 40 -1.54 -24.90 -11.78
N PHE A 41 -2.15 -23.80 -11.35
CA PHE A 41 -2.40 -22.65 -12.23
C PHE A 41 -1.11 -21.86 -12.47
N LEU A 42 -0.59 -21.89 -13.69
CA LEU A 42 0.46 -20.98 -14.16
C LEU A 42 -0.08 -19.55 -14.26
N VAL A 43 -0.02 -18.80 -13.16
CA VAL A 43 -0.40 -17.37 -13.13
C VAL A 43 0.68 -16.56 -13.85
N LYS A 44 0.51 -16.37 -15.16
CA LYS A 44 1.33 -15.45 -15.95
C LYS A 44 0.81 -14.03 -15.74
N LYS A 45 1.63 -13.15 -15.12
CA LYS A 45 1.31 -11.73 -14.96
C LYS A 45 1.06 -11.12 -16.36
N ARG A 46 -0.17 -10.69 -16.60
CA ARG A 46 -0.55 -9.96 -17.82
C ARG A 46 -0.49 -8.47 -17.53
N ASP A 47 0.00 -7.70 -18.49
CA ASP A 47 -0.13 -6.24 -18.44
C ASP A 47 -1.61 -5.86 -18.58
N PRO A 48 -2.05 -4.76 -17.93
CA PRO A 48 -3.44 -4.32 -18.00
C PRO A 48 -3.82 -3.95 -19.43
N LEU A 49 -5.05 -4.25 -19.83
CA LEU A 49 -5.58 -3.98 -21.17
C LEU A 49 -5.59 -2.48 -21.51
N ILE A 50 -5.66 -1.63 -20.49
CA ILE A 50 -5.58 -0.17 -20.61
C ILE A 50 -4.79 0.38 -19.44
N LEU A 51 -3.89 1.32 -19.74
CA LEU A 51 -3.19 2.11 -18.74
C LEU A 51 -3.81 3.51 -18.68
N PRO A 52 -3.83 4.15 -17.50
CA PRO A 52 -4.26 5.54 -17.42
C PRO A 52 -3.34 6.44 -18.27
N PRO A 53 -3.85 7.57 -18.76
CA PRO A 53 -3.01 8.59 -19.39
C PRO A 53 -1.89 8.98 -18.42
N GLU A 54 -0.67 9.16 -18.94
CA GLU A 54 0.50 9.64 -18.17
C GLU A 54 0.95 8.70 -17.01
N TYR A 55 0.69 7.39 -17.10
CA TYR A 55 1.07 6.42 -16.06
C TYR A 55 2.57 6.40 -15.71
N ASP A 56 3.43 6.74 -16.68
CA ASP A 56 4.89 6.80 -16.52
C ASP A 56 5.37 8.08 -15.82
N THR A 57 4.48 9.04 -15.58
CA THR A 57 4.86 10.33 -15.00
C THR A 57 4.44 10.41 -13.54
N LEU A 58 5.37 10.86 -12.69
CA LEU A 58 5.09 11.17 -11.30
C LEU A 58 4.96 12.68 -11.16
N PRO A 59 3.99 13.19 -10.37
CA PRO A 59 3.91 14.62 -10.11
C PRO A 59 5.19 15.09 -9.43
N ALA A 60 5.67 16.27 -9.84
CA ALA A 60 6.88 16.83 -9.28
C ALA A 60 6.75 17.02 -7.75
N PRO A 61 7.75 16.62 -6.95
CA PRO A 61 7.71 16.84 -5.51
C PRO A 61 7.62 18.33 -5.20
N HIS A 62 6.70 18.69 -4.31
CA HIS A 62 6.34 20.09 -3.97
C HIS A 62 5.67 20.91 -5.07
N SER A 63 4.98 20.28 -6.03
CA SER A 63 3.97 20.96 -6.85
C SER A 63 2.82 21.47 -5.95
N LYS A 64 3.02 22.63 -5.31
CA LYS A 64 1.90 23.47 -4.92
C LYS A 64 1.18 23.75 -6.23
N ASN A 65 -0.07 23.27 -6.36
CA ASN A 65 -0.96 23.73 -7.42
C ASN A 65 -0.76 25.23 -7.51
N LYS A 66 -0.16 25.74 -8.59
CA LYS A 66 -0.26 27.15 -8.89
C LYS A 66 -1.76 27.33 -8.96
N SER A 67 -2.36 27.91 -7.92
CA SER A 67 -3.74 28.30 -8.01
C SER A 67 -3.74 29.16 -9.27
N LYS A 68 -4.39 28.66 -10.32
CA LYS A 68 -4.85 29.57 -11.36
C LYS A 68 -5.53 30.64 -10.53
N LYS A 69 -5.00 31.86 -10.58
CA LYS A 69 -5.76 33.01 -10.15
C LYS A 69 -6.99 32.94 -11.03
N THR A 70 -8.04 32.29 -10.55
CA THR A 70 -9.35 32.39 -11.15
C THR A 70 -9.63 33.86 -10.98
N ASP A 71 -9.53 34.60 -12.09
CA ASP A 71 -9.89 35.99 -12.13
C ASP A 71 -11.27 36.07 -11.51
N ARG A 72 -11.37 36.72 -10.33
CA ARG A 72 -12.64 36.83 -9.58
C ARG A 72 -13.77 37.35 -10.45
N ASN A 73 -13.42 38.06 -11.53
CA ASN A 73 -14.31 38.54 -12.58
C ASN A 73 -15.09 37.44 -13.31
N GLU A 74 -14.54 36.24 -13.54
CA GLU A 74 -15.29 35.15 -14.19
C GLU A 74 -16.43 34.63 -13.30
N ILE A 75 -16.16 34.45 -12.00
CA ILE A 75 -17.17 34.01 -11.04
C ILE A 75 -18.26 35.08 -10.88
N ASN A 76 -17.87 36.36 -10.78
CA ASN A 76 -18.82 37.47 -10.68
C ASN A 76 -19.71 37.58 -11.93
N LYS A 77 -19.15 37.30 -13.11
CA LYS A 77 -19.90 37.28 -14.38
C LYS A 77 -20.88 36.12 -14.49
N ILE A 78 -20.54 34.94 -13.94
CA ILE A 78 -21.46 33.80 -13.87
C ILE A 78 -22.62 34.10 -12.90
N LEU A 79 -22.33 34.82 -11.81
CA LEU A 79 -23.30 35.12 -10.76
C LEU A 79 -24.08 36.44 -10.98
N ASN A 80 -23.79 37.20 -12.05
CA ASN A 80 -24.42 38.47 -12.42
C ASN A 80 -24.50 39.50 -11.28
N LEU A 81 -23.41 39.67 -10.51
CA LEU A 81 -23.37 40.72 -9.49
C LEU A 81 -22.99 42.08 -10.10
N PRO A 82 -23.50 43.21 -9.56
CA PRO A 82 -23.03 44.54 -9.95
C PRO A 82 -21.58 44.76 -9.49
N ASP A 83 -20.75 45.36 -10.36
CA ASP A 83 -19.36 45.68 -10.02
C ASP A 83 -19.31 46.78 -8.95
N GLN A 84 -18.90 46.42 -7.72
CA GLN A 84 -18.64 47.39 -6.65
C GLN A 84 -17.16 47.80 -6.62
N PRO A 85 -16.84 49.08 -6.29
CA PRO A 85 -15.45 49.51 -6.16
C PRO A 85 -14.79 48.82 -4.95
N THR A 86 -13.64 48.22 -5.20
CA THR A 86 -12.85 47.48 -4.22
C THR A 86 -12.41 48.37 -3.06
N SER A 87 -13.06 48.25 -1.90
CA SER A 87 -12.47 48.68 -0.63
C SER A 87 -11.37 47.69 -0.27
N ALA A 88 -10.13 48.18 -0.21
CA ALA A 88 -8.96 47.41 0.17
C ALA A 88 -9.17 46.74 1.54
N ALA A 89 -9.23 45.41 1.55
CA ALA A 89 -9.19 44.63 2.78
C ALA A 89 -7.77 44.73 3.35
N THR A 90 -7.63 45.52 4.42
CA THR A 90 -6.47 45.48 5.32
C THR A 90 -6.20 44.04 5.75
N GLY A 91 -4.92 43.65 5.65
CA GLY A 91 -4.47 42.27 5.54
C GLY A 91 -4.98 41.31 6.61
N SER A 92 -5.17 40.06 6.21
CA SER A 92 -5.46 38.94 7.10
C SER A 92 -4.31 38.78 8.11
N SER A 93 -4.52 39.20 9.35
CA SER A 93 -3.57 38.90 10.43
C SER A 93 -3.47 37.39 10.56
N SER A 94 -2.25 36.84 10.45
CA SER A 94 -2.02 35.41 10.64
C SER A 94 -2.52 34.97 12.02
N VAL A 95 -2.98 33.73 12.12
CA VAL A 95 -3.39 33.11 13.39
C VAL A 95 -2.26 33.23 14.43
N GLU A 96 -1.00 33.17 14.01
CA GLU A 96 0.17 33.38 14.88
C GLU A 96 0.20 34.76 15.53
N GLU A 97 -0.21 35.81 14.80
CA GLU A 97 -0.21 37.18 15.30
C GLU A 97 -1.31 37.37 16.37
N SER A 98 -2.45 36.70 16.20
CA SER A 98 -3.52 36.65 17.21
C SER A 98 -3.11 35.86 18.44
N ILE A 99 -2.39 34.76 18.29
CA ILE A 99 -1.88 33.97 19.42
C ILE A 99 -0.89 34.79 20.24
N MET A 100 0.08 35.42 19.57
CA MET A 100 1.17 36.16 20.21
C MET A 100 0.67 37.41 20.95
N LYS A 101 -0.39 38.06 20.45
CA LYS A 101 -1.07 39.18 21.13
C LYS A 101 -1.80 38.75 22.41
N ASN A 102 -2.36 37.54 22.46
CA ASN A 102 -3.01 37.01 23.66
C ASN A 102 -2.02 36.54 24.72
N ILE A 103 -0.85 36.05 24.33
CA ILE A 103 0.20 35.60 25.27
C ILE A 103 0.86 36.78 26.01
N ARG A 104 0.86 37.99 25.42
CA ARG A 104 1.48 39.19 26.00
C ARG A 104 0.57 40.01 26.93
N LYS A 105 -0.67 39.56 27.18
CA LYS A 105 -1.56 40.14 28.21
C LYS A 105 -1.35 39.43 29.54
#